data_AF-A0A7C0ZRX0-F1
#
_entry.id   AF-A0A7C0ZRX0-F1
#
_cell.length_a   1.000
_cell.length_b   1.000
_cell.length_c   1.000
_cell.angle_alpha   90.00
_cell.angle_beta   90.00
_cell.angle_gamma   90.00
#
_symmetry.space_group_name_H-M   'P 1'
#
loop_
_entity.id
_entity.type
_entity.pdbx_description
1 polymer ?
#
loop_
_entity_poly.entity_id
_entity_poly.type
_entity_poly.pdbx_seq_one_letter_code
_entity_poly.pdbx_strand_id
1 'polypeptide(L)'
;MFVAQSDVIGNIIWVIMFMIFMFFYPRLVLSQMIWKLEQSAEMLEAMTLSSRKLIIKATKRKVNKKLKESIKRFFEFFVIGPVNLDPYGIIKKFDVLIQQEKARFRYFVNQIAPNLDSEQKANLMMGLSAAISLNSLAKLIRHYVELIRKTKNIQLAMVLQM
;
A
#
# COMPACT_ATOMS: atom_id res chain seq x y z
N MET A 1 -45.61 -40.03 9.76
CA MET A 1 -45.06 -40.70 10.96
C MET A 1 -43.60 -41.04 10.65
N PHE A 2 -42.69 -40.10 10.88
CA PHE A 2 -41.25 -40.34 10.81
C PHE A 2 -40.70 -39.96 12.18
N VAL A 3 -40.88 -40.87 13.12
CA VAL A 3 -40.13 -40.82 14.38
C VAL A 3 -38.71 -41.14 13.97
N ALA A 4 -37.93 -40.10 13.70
CA ALA A 4 -36.49 -40.20 13.70
C ALA A 4 -36.13 -40.66 15.11
N GLN A 5 -35.90 -41.96 15.26
CA GLN A 5 -35.22 -42.49 16.42
C GLN A 5 -33.83 -41.88 16.32
N SER A 6 -33.67 -40.74 16.99
CA SER A 6 -32.40 -40.05 17.06
C SER A 6 -31.46 -40.99 17.79
N ASP A 7 -30.58 -41.65 17.05
CA ASP A 7 -29.42 -42.29 17.64
C ASP A 7 -28.69 -41.18 18.40
N VAL A 8 -28.84 -41.17 19.72
CA VAL A 8 -28.25 -40.17 20.61
C VAL A 8 -26.75 -40.07 20.34
N ILE A 9 -26.14 -41.21 19.98
CA ILE A 9 -24.76 -41.36 19.51
C ILE A 9 -24.51 -40.60 18.20
N GLY A 10 -25.41 -40.71 17.21
CA GLY A 10 -25.30 -39.99 15.93
C GLY A 10 -25.42 -38.47 16.10
N ASN A 11 -26.34 -38.01 16.95
CA ASN A 11 -26.46 -36.58 17.30
C ASN A 11 -25.21 -36.08 18.04
N ILE A 12 -24.65 -36.87 18.97
CA ILE A 12 -23.41 -36.53 19.68
C ILE A 12 -22.23 -36.42 18.70
N ILE A 13 -22.09 -37.37 17.78
CA ILE A 13 -21.05 -37.33 16.73
C ILE A 13 -21.20 -36.08 15.86
N TRP A 14 -22.43 -35.74 15.46
CA TRP A 14 -22.69 -34.54 14.66
C TRP A 14 -22.36 -33.25 15.41
N VAL A 15 -22.71 -33.14 16.69
CA VAL A 15 -22.37 -31.99 17.54
C VAL A 15 -20.87 -31.85 17.73
N ILE A 16 -20.14 -32.95 17.95
CA ILE A 16 -18.68 -32.94 18.06
C ILE A 16 -18.04 -32.50 16.74
N MET A 17 -18.52 -33.04 15.62
CA MET A 17 -18.04 -32.65 14.29
C MET A 17 -18.28 -31.16 14.04
N PHE A 18 -19.47 -30.65 14.33
CA PHE A 18 -19.80 -29.24 14.19
C PHE A 18 -18.90 -28.34 15.06
N MET A 19 -18.61 -28.77 16.28
CA MET A 19 -17.71 -28.04 17.18
C MET A 19 -16.29 -27.94 16.60
N ILE A 20 -15.75 -29.02 16.03
CA ILE A 20 -14.43 -29.02 15.38
C ILE A 20 -14.42 -28.03 14.20
N PHE A 21 -15.43 -28.10 13.33
CA PHE A 21 -15.52 -27.21 12.18
C PHE A 21 -15.69 -25.73 12.57
N MET A 22 -16.44 -25.44 13.63
CA MET A 22 -16.62 -24.07 14.13
C MET A 22 -15.29 -23.39 14.50
N PHE A 23 -14.35 -24.13 15.09
CA PHE A 23 -13.04 -23.58 15.44
C PHE A 23 -12.04 -23.60 14.27
N PHE A 24 -12.15 -24.56 13.37
CA PHE A 24 -11.19 -24.74 12.28
C PHE A 24 -11.49 -23.83 11.07
N TYR A 25 -12.77 -23.66 10.73
CA TYR A 25 -13.19 -22.92 9.54
C TYR A 25 -12.71 -21.45 9.52
N PRO A 26 -12.84 -20.66 10.61
CA PRO A 26 -12.35 -19.28 10.63
C PRO A 26 -10.84 -19.17 10.38
N ARG A 27 -10.05 -20.15 10.84
CA ARG A 27 -8.60 -20.18 10.63
C ARG A 27 -8.25 -20.45 9.17
N LEU A 28 -8.99 -21.33 8.51
CA LEU A 28 -8.83 -21.60 7.08
C LEU A 28 -9.17 -20.38 6.23
N VAL A 29 -10.27 -19.70 6.55
CA VAL A 29 -10.68 -18.47 5.84
C VAL A 29 -9.59 -17.41 6.00
N LEU A 30 -9.13 -17.17 7.22
CA LEU A 30 -8.05 -16.21 7.48
C LEU A 30 -6.78 -16.51 6.67
N SER A 31 -6.36 -17.77 6.60
CA SER A 31 -5.17 -18.15 5.83
C SER A 31 -5.32 -17.83 4.34
N GLN A 32 -6.48 -18.10 3.76
CA GLN A 32 -6.77 -17.78 2.36
C GLN A 32 -6.79 -16.26 2.11
N MET A 33 -7.34 -15.49 3.05
CA MET A 33 -7.36 -14.03 2.96
C MET A 33 -5.94 -13.46 3.02
N ILE A 34 -5.12 -13.92 3.95
CA ILE A 34 -3.72 -13.50 4.06
C ILE A 34 -2.97 -13.76 2.74
N TRP A 35 -3.17 -14.91 2.10
CA TRP A 35 -2.53 -15.21 0.82
C TRP A 35 -2.92 -14.25 -0.30
N LYS A 36 -4.22 -13.91 -0.41
CA LYS A 36 -4.70 -12.94 -1.40
C LYS A 36 -4.14 -11.53 -1.15
N LEU A 37 -4.11 -11.13 0.13
CA LEU A 37 -3.57 -9.84 0.54
C LEU A 37 -2.06 -9.77 0.30
N GLU A 38 -1.33 -10.86 0.56
CA GLU A 38 0.09 -11.00 0.26
C GLU A 38 0.36 -10.81 -1.24
N GLN A 39 -0.39 -11.50 -2.10
CA GLN A 39 -0.26 -11.36 -3.55
C GLN A 39 -0.51 -9.91 -4.01
N SER A 40 -1.50 -9.25 -3.41
CA SER A 40 -1.81 -7.85 -3.70
C SER A 40 -0.69 -6.91 -3.25
N ALA A 41 -0.10 -7.16 -2.08
CA ALA A 41 1.06 -6.40 -1.59
C ALA A 41 2.28 -6.59 -2.50
N GLU A 42 2.60 -7.83 -2.89
CA GLU A 42 3.68 -8.15 -3.82
C GLU A 42 3.49 -7.48 -5.19
N MET A 43 2.25 -7.47 -5.70
CA MET A 43 1.91 -6.76 -6.93
C MET A 43 2.22 -5.26 -6.83
N LEU A 44 1.83 -4.60 -5.73
CA LEU A 44 2.11 -3.18 -5.52
C LEU A 44 3.61 -2.90 -5.39
N GLU A 45 4.36 -3.78 -4.73
CA GLU A 45 5.82 -3.69 -4.63
C GLU A 45 6.49 -3.86 -6.00
N ALA A 46 6.03 -4.82 -6.82
CA ALA A 46 6.51 -5.02 -8.17
C ALA A 46 6.22 -3.80 -9.07
N MET A 47 5.04 -3.20 -8.95
CA MET A 47 4.73 -1.95 -9.65
C MET A 47 5.63 -0.80 -9.17
N THR A 48 5.88 -0.68 -7.87
CA THR A 48 6.80 0.33 -7.31
C THR A 48 8.22 0.17 -7.88
N LEU A 49 8.72 -1.06 -7.94
CA LEU A 49 10.03 -1.36 -8.55
C LEU A 49 10.05 -1.02 -10.05
N SER A 50 8.95 -1.28 -10.75
CA SER A 50 8.80 -0.96 -12.18
C SER A 50 8.78 0.55 -12.40
N SER A 51 8.02 1.31 -11.61
CA SER A 51 8.01 2.78 -11.64
C SER A 51 9.39 3.36 -11.38
N ARG A 52 10.16 2.82 -10.42
CA ARG A 52 11.56 3.23 -10.21
C ARG A 52 12.43 3.04 -11.44
N LYS A 53 12.32 1.88 -12.11
CA LYS A 53 13.07 1.60 -13.34
C LYS A 53 12.67 2.58 -14.46
N LEU A 54 11.39 2.89 -14.60
CA LEU A 54 10.88 3.86 -15.58
C LEU A 54 11.44 5.27 -15.35
N ILE A 55 11.44 5.76 -14.10
CA ILE A 55 11.99 7.08 -13.75
C ILE A 55 13.50 7.15 -14.02
N ILE A 56 14.25 6.10 -13.67
CA ILE A 56 15.68 6.02 -13.95
C ILE A 56 15.93 6.05 -15.47
N LYS A 57 15.15 5.30 -16.25
CA LYS A 57 15.24 5.28 -17.72
C LYS A 57 14.90 6.65 -18.33
N ALA A 58 13.89 7.33 -17.81
CA ALA A 58 13.46 8.66 -18.26
C ALA A 58 14.52 9.75 -18.01
N THR A 59 15.41 9.56 -17.04
CA THR A 59 16.45 10.54 -16.68
C THR A 59 17.60 10.62 -17.71
N LYS A 60 17.61 9.78 -18.77
CA LYS A 60 18.48 9.84 -19.99
C LYS A 60 19.98 10.13 -19.79
N ARG A 61 20.56 9.93 -18.59
CA ARG A 61 21.99 10.20 -18.29
C ARG A 61 22.69 8.92 -17.81
N LYS A 62 24.02 8.85 -17.98
CA LYS A 62 24.87 7.83 -17.33
C LYS A 62 24.49 7.75 -15.85
N VAL A 63 23.91 6.62 -15.47
CA VAL A 63 23.33 6.46 -14.13
C VAL A 63 24.45 6.41 -13.10
N ASN A 64 24.80 7.56 -12.55
CA ASN A 64 25.79 7.66 -11.50
C ASN A 64 25.21 7.06 -10.21
N LYS A 65 26.02 6.37 -9.40
CA LYS A 65 25.59 5.74 -8.14
C LYS A 65 24.89 6.75 -7.22
N LYS A 66 25.40 7.99 -7.19
CA LYS A 66 24.84 9.13 -6.46
C LYS A 66 23.43 9.51 -6.93
N LEU A 67 23.14 9.39 -8.23
CA LEU A 67 21.82 9.69 -8.80
C LEU A 67 20.78 8.64 -8.38
N LYS A 68 21.13 7.35 -8.46
CA LYS A 68 20.26 6.26 -7.96
C LYS A 68 19.92 6.45 -6.50
N GLU A 69 20.91 6.81 -5.68
CA GLU A 69 20.70 7.02 -4.25
C GLU A 69 19.81 8.24 -3.98
N SER A 70 20.01 9.33 -4.72
CA SER A 70 19.18 10.54 -4.60
C SER A 70 17.72 10.26 -4.97
N ILE A 71 17.48 9.51 -6.06
CA ILE A 71 16.15 9.02 -6.43
C ILE A 71 15.59 8.10 -5.34
N LYS A 72 16.39 7.16 -4.83
CA LYS A 72 15.95 6.26 -3.75
C LYS A 72 15.48 7.04 -2.51
N ARG A 73 16.21 8.08 -2.11
CA ARG A 73 15.84 8.97 -1.00
C ARG A 73 14.59 9.79 -1.31
N PHE A 74 14.45 10.30 -2.53
CA PHE A 74 13.27 11.09 -2.92
C PHE A 74 11.99 10.26 -3.00
N PHE A 75 12.08 8.96 -3.26
CA PHE A 75 10.95 8.04 -3.17
C PHE A 75 10.35 7.89 -1.76
N GLU A 76 11.11 8.28 -0.74
CA GLU A 76 10.70 8.32 0.67
C GLU A 76 10.19 9.71 1.09
N PHE A 77 9.99 10.62 0.14
CA PHE A 77 9.42 11.93 0.41
C PHE A 77 7.96 11.80 0.83
N PHE A 78 7.60 12.54 1.88
CA PHE A 78 6.22 12.67 2.36
C PHE A 78 5.96 14.10 2.81
N VAL A 79 4.69 14.50 2.76
CA VAL A 79 4.24 15.82 3.23
C VAL A 79 3.50 15.61 4.54
N ILE A 80 3.84 16.41 5.54
CA ILE A 80 3.15 16.42 6.83
C ILE A 80 2.02 17.44 6.74
N GLY A 81 0.77 16.98 6.89
CA GLY A 81 -0.40 17.84 6.90
C GLY A 81 -0.52 18.65 8.20
N PRO A 82 -1.30 19.75 8.18
CA PRO A 82 -1.60 20.53 9.38
C PRO A 82 -2.46 19.71 10.37
N VAL A 83 -2.22 19.88 11.67
CA VAL A 83 -2.85 19.07 12.73
C VAL A 83 -4.30 19.48 13.03
N ASN A 84 -4.66 20.76 12.89
CA ASN A 84 -5.94 21.28 13.37
C ASN A 84 -6.88 21.77 12.27
N LEU A 85 -8.16 21.46 12.46
CA LEU A 85 -9.37 21.96 11.79
C LEU A 85 -9.76 23.39 12.25
N ASP A 86 -8.83 24.35 12.26
CA ASP A 86 -9.14 25.78 12.40
C ASP A 86 -9.89 26.32 11.14
N PRO A 87 -11.20 26.61 11.22
CA PRO A 87 -12.06 26.86 10.06
C PRO A 87 -11.67 28.11 9.25
N TYR A 88 -10.91 29.04 9.83
CA TYR A 88 -10.56 30.30 9.18
C TYR A 88 -9.20 30.30 8.43
N GLY A 89 -8.34 29.28 8.62
CA GLY A 89 -6.93 29.36 8.19
C GLY A 89 -6.33 28.12 7.50
N ILE A 90 -7.05 27.01 7.41
CA ILE A 90 -6.50 25.75 6.89
C ILE A 90 -6.26 25.76 5.40
N ILE A 91 -7.18 26.32 4.63
CA ILE A 91 -7.10 26.31 3.17
C ILE A 91 -5.80 27.01 2.74
N LYS A 92 -5.47 28.15 3.36
CA LYS A 92 -4.21 28.86 3.13
C LYS A 92 -2.98 28.03 3.51
N LYS A 93 -3.04 27.27 4.62
CA LYS A 93 -1.94 26.37 5.02
C LYS A 93 -1.74 25.25 4.00
N PHE A 94 -2.81 24.62 3.53
CA PHE A 94 -2.73 23.60 2.49
C PHE A 94 -2.22 24.17 1.17
N ASP A 95 -2.67 25.35 0.77
CA ASP A 95 -2.18 26.00 -0.46
C ASP A 95 -0.66 26.22 -0.40
N VAL A 96 -0.16 26.76 0.72
CA VAL A 96 1.30 26.91 0.93
C VAL A 96 2.01 25.55 0.91
N LEU A 97 1.46 24.52 1.55
CA LEU A 97 2.07 23.18 1.54
C LEU A 97 2.14 22.58 0.13
N ILE A 98 1.06 22.67 -0.65
CA ILE A 98 1.00 22.19 -2.04
C ILE A 98 1.99 22.97 -2.91
N GLN A 99 2.11 24.29 -2.72
CA GLN A 99 3.07 25.11 -3.45
C GLN A 99 4.52 24.72 -3.10
N GLN A 100 4.82 24.50 -1.83
CA GLN A 100 6.14 24.05 -1.37
C GLN A 100 6.48 22.65 -1.87
N GLU A 101 5.52 21.74 -1.85
CA GLU A 101 5.65 20.40 -2.43
C GLU A 101 6.01 20.52 -3.92
N LYS A 102 5.21 21.22 -4.72
CA LYS A 102 5.48 21.42 -6.14
C LYS A 102 6.84 22.07 -6.38
N ALA A 103 7.24 23.04 -5.56
CA ALA A 103 8.57 23.66 -5.65
C ALA A 103 9.70 22.66 -5.37
N ARG A 104 9.51 21.77 -4.38
CA ARG A 104 10.48 20.71 -4.05
C ARG A 104 10.61 19.69 -5.17
N PHE A 105 9.51 19.28 -5.80
CA PHE A 105 9.52 18.40 -6.97
C PHE A 105 10.23 19.04 -8.16
N ARG A 106 9.93 20.31 -8.47
CA ARG A 106 10.63 21.08 -9.52
C ARG A 106 12.13 21.15 -9.27
N TYR A 107 12.52 21.48 -8.03
CA TYR A 107 13.92 21.54 -7.62
C TYR A 107 14.63 20.20 -7.85
N PHE A 108 14.02 19.10 -7.40
CA PHE A 108 14.59 17.76 -7.56
C PHE A 108 14.72 17.36 -9.04
N VAL A 109 13.67 17.58 -9.85
CA VAL A 109 13.69 17.27 -11.29
C VAL A 109 14.78 18.05 -12.03
N ASN A 110 14.95 19.33 -11.71
CA ASN A 110 16.01 20.15 -12.29
C ASN A 110 17.43 19.67 -11.92
N GLN A 111 17.61 19.06 -10.73
CA GLN A 111 18.89 18.48 -10.35
C GLN A 111 19.19 17.16 -11.07
N ILE A 112 18.18 16.28 -11.20
CA ILE A 112 18.39 14.95 -11.80
C ILE A 112 18.46 15.00 -13.32
N ALA A 113 17.71 15.92 -13.94
CA ALA A 113 17.52 15.97 -15.39
C ALA A 113 17.54 17.41 -15.92
N PRO A 114 18.65 18.16 -15.76
CA PRO A 114 18.74 19.56 -16.15
C PRO A 114 18.52 19.78 -17.66
N ASN A 115 18.95 18.81 -18.48
CA ASN A 115 18.97 18.90 -19.94
C ASN A 115 17.66 18.47 -20.62
N LEU A 116 16.65 18.03 -19.86
CA LEU A 116 15.34 17.70 -20.43
C LEU A 116 14.55 18.97 -20.76
N ASP A 117 13.71 18.87 -21.79
CA ASP A 117 12.77 19.93 -22.12
C ASP A 117 11.76 20.17 -20.97
N SER A 118 11.16 21.36 -20.96
CA SER A 118 10.13 21.76 -19.99
C SER A 118 8.96 20.77 -19.90
N GLU A 119 8.48 20.24 -21.03
CA GLU A 119 7.40 19.27 -21.06
C GLU A 119 7.83 17.92 -20.47
N GLN A 120 9.03 17.46 -20.84
CA GLN A 120 9.61 16.21 -20.33
C GLN A 120 9.87 16.30 -18.82
N LYS A 121 10.27 17.47 -18.30
CA LYS A 121 10.41 17.71 -16.87
C LYS A 121 9.06 17.64 -16.15
N ALA A 122 8.00 18.21 -16.73
CA ALA A 122 6.65 18.12 -16.17
C ALA A 122 6.16 16.66 -16.09
N ASN A 123 6.36 15.89 -17.16
CA ASN A 123 6.05 14.46 -17.19
C ASN A 123 6.84 13.67 -16.14
N LEU A 124 8.13 13.99 -15.95
CA LEU A 124 8.96 13.36 -14.94
C LEU A 124 8.52 13.70 -13.51
N MET A 125 8.11 14.95 -13.25
CA MET A 125 7.55 15.34 -11.95
C MET A 125 6.26 14.56 -11.64
N MET A 126 5.34 14.49 -12.59
CA MET A 126 4.08 13.76 -12.41
C MET A 126 4.32 12.26 -12.20
N GLY A 127 5.23 11.67 -12.99
CA GLY A 127 5.64 10.28 -12.82
C GLY A 127 6.29 10.01 -11.45
N LEU A 128 7.13 10.93 -10.96
CA LEU A 128 7.71 10.84 -9.62
C LEU A 128 6.64 10.90 -8.53
N SER A 129 5.68 11.82 -8.65
CA SER A 129 4.58 11.96 -7.68
C SER A 129 3.76 10.67 -7.60
N ALA A 130 3.32 10.14 -8.74
CA ALA A 130 2.62 8.87 -8.81
C ALA A 130 3.44 7.70 -8.23
N ALA A 131 4.74 7.66 -8.53
CA ALA A 131 5.62 6.60 -8.05
C ALA A 131 5.86 6.66 -6.52
N ILE A 132 5.89 7.86 -5.93
CA ILE A 132 5.96 8.06 -4.47
C ILE A 132 4.65 7.62 -3.82
N SER A 133 3.50 8.02 -4.37
CA SER A 133 2.19 7.59 -3.87
C SER A 133 2.06 6.07 -3.89
N LEU A 134 2.51 5.42 -4.97
CA LEU A 134 2.53 3.97 -5.10
C LEU A 134 3.44 3.30 -4.08
N ASN A 135 4.65 3.85 -3.85
CA ASN A 135 5.58 3.35 -2.83
C ASN A 135 4.99 3.47 -1.42
N SER A 136 4.30 4.58 -1.13
CA SER A 136 3.62 4.79 0.15
C SER A 136 2.49 3.77 0.35
N LEU A 137 1.66 3.56 -0.68
CA LEU A 137 0.58 2.59 -0.66
C LEU A 137 1.10 1.16 -0.47
N ALA A 138 2.14 0.77 -1.21
CA ALA A 138 2.74 -0.56 -1.09
C ALA A 138 3.21 -0.86 0.35
N LYS A 139 3.85 0.12 1.00
CA LYS A 139 4.29 0.00 2.40
C LYS A 139 3.14 -0.09 3.38
N LEU A 140 2.08 0.71 3.17
CA LEU A 140 0.89 0.70 4.00
C LEU A 140 0.22 -0.68 3.95
N ILE A 141 -0.02 -1.21 2.75
CA ILE A 141 -0.62 -2.54 2.57
C ILE A 141 0.28 -3.62 3.18
N ARG A 142 1.58 -3.61 2.88
CA ARG A 142 2.55 -4.55 3.47
C ARG A 142 2.49 -4.54 5.00
N HIS A 143 2.42 -3.37 5.61
CA HIS A 143 2.30 -3.23 7.06
C HIS A 143 1.02 -3.88 7.60
N TYR A 144 -0.13 -3.64 6.99
CA TYR A 144 -1.38 -4.26 7.40
C TYR A 144 -1.40 -5.77 7.20
N VAL A 145 -0.81 -6.29 6.12
CA VAL A 145 -0.68 -7.73 5.91
C VAL A 145 0.11 -8.39 7.02
N GLU A 146 1.25 -7.82 7.41
CA GLU A 146 2.05 -8.30 8.54
C GLU A 146 1.32 -8.18 9.88
N LEU A 147 0.56 -7.09 10.07
CA LEU A 147 -0.26 -6.91 11.26
C LEU A 147 -1.33 -8.00 11.39
N ILE A 148 -2.05 -8.30 10.30
CA ILE A 148 -3.07 -9.36 10.25
C ILE A 148 -2.42 -10.72 10.50
N ARG A 149 -1.27 -11.00 9.89
CA ARG A 149 -0.53 -12.25 10.03
C ARG A 149 -0.13 -12.51 11.50
N LYS A 150 0.30 -11.47 12.22
CA LYS A 150 0.71 -11.57 13.63
C LYS A 150 -0.49 -11.61 14.59
N THR A 151 -1.47 -10.74 14.40
CA THR A 151 -2.62 -10.62 15.30
C THR A 151 -3.68 -11.71 15.08
N LYS A 152 -3.68 -12.33 13.90
CA LYS A 152 -4.70 -13.29 13.45
C LYS A 152 -6.14 -12.71 13.54
N ASN A 153 -6.26 -11.40 13.41
CA ASN A 153 -7.54 -10.70 13.46
C ASN A 153 -8.23 -10.77 12.08
N ILE A 154 -9.33 -11.53 12.02
CA ILE A 154 -10.09 -11.79 10.79
C ILE A 154 -10.81 -10.53 10.29
N GLN A 155 -11.29 -9.70 11.22
CA GLN A 155 -12.03 -8.48 10.91
C GLN A 155 -11.14 -7.49 10.14
N LEU A 156 -9.89 -7.33 10.57
CA LEU A 156 -8.92 -6.49 9.85
C LEU A 156 -8.61 -7.05 8.45
N ALA A 157 -8.50 -8.37 8.31
CA ALA A 157 -8.31 -9.00 7.01
C ALA A 157 -9.49 -8.74 6.08
N MET A 158 -10.71 -8.74 6.62
CA MET A 158 -11.93 -8.52 5.86
C MET A 158 -12.01 -7.09 5.35
N VAL A 159 -11.76 -6.11 6.23
CA VAL A 159 -11.75 -4.69 5.85
C VAL A 159 -10.69 -4.38 4.80
N LEU A 160 -9.52 -5.02 4.85
CA LEU A 160 -8.46 -4.80 3.87
C LEU A 160 -8.73 -5.49 2.53
N GLN A 161 -9.51 -6.58 2.52
CA GLN A 161 -9.85 -7.32 1.32
C GLN A 161 -11.03 -6.70 0.55
N MET A 162 -11.99 -6.10 1.26
CA MET A 162 -13.17 -5.44 0.68
C MET A 162 -12.80 -4.23 -0.16
#